data_AF-A0A7U5MRL7-F1
#
_entry.id   AF-A0A7U5MRL7-F1
#
_cell.length_a   1.000
_cell.length_b   1.000
_cell.length_c   1.000
_cell.angle_alpha   90.00
_cell.angle_beta   90.00
_cell.angle_gamma   90.00
#
_symmetry.space_group_name_H-M   'P 1'
#
loop_
_entity.id
_entity.type
_entity.pdbx_description
1 polymer ?
#
loop_
_entity_poly.entity_id
_entity_poly.type
_entity_poly.pdbx_seq_one_letter_code
_entity_poly.pdbx_strand_id
1 'polypeptide(L)'
;MNDWTESELAWQLADQIGPLLADPDRDQLYTTIGAGHSFIAIDKMLQIIVQRHLTVPRELVATVAEWLGAYAHSHDAPRLNELLCVIKGLQQG
;
A
#
# COMPACT_ATOMS: atom_id res chain seq x y z
N MET A 1 -1.85 -18.45 -7.28
CA MET A 1 -2.47 -17.12 -7.38
C MET A 1 -2.93 -16.79 -5.98
N ASN A 2 -2.24 -15.89 -5.30
CA ASN A 2 -2.63 -15.45 -3.97
C ASN A 2 -3.88 -14.57 -4.14
N ASP A 3 -5.04 -15.10 -3.76
CA ASP A 3 -6.34 -14.43 -3.85
C ASP A 3 -6.46 -13.36 -2.74
N TRP A 4 -5.51 -12.43 -2.70
CA TRP A 4 -5.50 -11.39 -1.68
C TRP A 4 -6.64 -10.43 -1.95
N THR A 5 -7.53 -10.31 -0.98
CA THR A 5 -8.54 -9.26 -1.01
C THR A 5 -7.90 -7.91 -0.73
N GLU A 6 -8.52 -6.83 -1.23
CA GLU A 6 -8.10 -5.46 -0.94
C GLU A 6 -7.96 -5.19 0.56
N SER A 7 -8.87 -5.75 1.36
CA SER A 7 -8.86 -5.59 2.81
C SER A 7 -7.67 -6.29 3.47
N GLU A 8 -7.36 -7.53 3.07
CA GLU A 8 -6.19 -8.24 3.59
C GLU A 8 -4.89 -7.51 3.27
N LEU A 9 -4.74 -7.01 2.05
CA LEU A 9 -3.58 -6.22 1.65
C LEU A 9 -3.48 -4.92 2.47
N ALA A 10 -4.61 -4.24 2.68
CA ALA A 10 -4.63 -3.01 3.45
C ALA A 10 -4.26 -3.24 4.93
N TRP A 11 -4.76 -4.31 5.55
CA TRP A 11 -4.37 -4.68 6.92
C TRP A 11 -2.89 -5.03 7.03
N GLN A 12 -2.35 -5.79 6.08
CA GLN A 12 -0.92 -6.12 6.01
C GLN A 12 -0.04 -4.87 5.88
N LEU A 13 -0.41 -3.95 4.99
CA LEU A 13 0.32 -2.69 4.84
C LEU A 13 0.24 -1.86 6.13
N ALA A 14 -0.94 -1.78 6.75
CA ALA A 14 -1.14 -1.02 7.99
C ALA A 14 -0.31 -1.55 9.16
N ASP A 15 -0.16 -2.86 9.28
CA ASP A 15 0.70 -3.48 10.30
C ASP A 15 2.18 -3.12 10.09
N GLN A 16 2.64 -3.12 8.84
CA GLN A 16 4.04 -2.88 8.49
C GLN A 16 4.42 -1.39 8.55
N ILE A 17 3.55 -0.50 8.07
CA ILE A 17 3.82 0.94 8.08
C ILE A 17 3.34 1.61 9.36
N GLY A 18 2.37 1.03 10.07
CA GLY A 18 1.75 1.62 11.26
C GLY A 18 2.77 2.08 12.32
N PRO A 19 3.84 1.30 12.61
CA PRO A 19 4.93 1.74 13.48
C PRO A 19 5.74 2.93 12.97
N LEU A 20 5.73 3.17 11.65
CA LEU A 20 6.44 4.28 10.97
C LEU A 20 5.57 5.54 10.84
N LEU A 21 4.26 5.42 11.08
CA LEU A 21 3.30 6.52 11.03
C LEU A 21 3.14 7.21 12.38
N ALA A 22 2.77 8.49 12.35
CA ALA A 22 2.33 9.18 13.55
C ALA A 22 0.98 8.62 14.02
N ASP A 23 0.70 8.67 15.33
CA ASP A 23 -0.56 8.19 15.90
C ASP A 23 -1.84 8.65 15.17
N PRO A 24 -2.01 9.93 14.75
CA PRO A 24 -3.21 10.35 14.02
C PRO A 24 -3.30 9.78 12.59
N ASP A 25 -2.17 9.62 11.89
CA ASP A 25 -2.13 8.99 10.56
C ASP A 25 -2.50 7.51 10.68
N ARG A 26 -1.96 6.83 11.70
CA ARG A 26 -2.21 5.42 11.97
C ARG A 26 -3.68 5.16 12.33
N ASP A 27 -4.26 5.95 13.22
CA ASP A 27 -5.67 5.80 13.63
C ASP A 27 -6.64 6.02 12.45
N GLN A 28 -6.36 7.05 11.63
CA GLN A 28 -7.12 7.30 10.40
C GLN A 28 -7.02 6.10 9.44
N LEU A 29 -5.84 5.50 9.32
CA LEU A 29 -5.60 4.36 8.45
C LEU A 29 -6.46 3.16 8.86
N TYR A 30 -6.38 2.76 10.14
CA TYR A 30 -7.17 1.64 10.67
C TYR A 30 -8.67 1.89 10.57
N THR A 31 -9.12 3.11 10.83
CA THR A 31 -10.52 3.51 10.66
C THR A 31 -10.97 3.39 9.19
N THR A 32 -10.13 3.83 8.25
CA THR A 32 -10.43 3.79 6.81
C THR A 32 -10.56 2.35 6.31
N ILE A 33 -9.68 1.45 6.77
CA ILE A 33 -9.73 0.03 6.43
C ILE A 33 -10.98 -0.62 7.03
N GLY A 34 -11.25 -0.38 8.32
CA GLY A 34 -12.42 -0.90 9.02
C GLY A 34 -13.76 -0.42 8.45
N ALA A 35 -13.78 0.76 7.82
CA ALA A 35 -14.94 1.30 7.11
C ALA A 35 -15.16 0.68 5.71
N GLY A 36 -14.28 -0.22 5.26
CA GLY A 36 -14.37 -0.86 3.94
C GLY A 36 -13.67 -0.07 2.82
N HIS A 37 -13.01 1.05 3.12
CA HIS A 37 -12.27 1.85 2.14
C HIS A 37 -10.83 1.34 1.96
N SER A 38 -10.68 0.03 1.77
CA SER A 38 -9.37 -0.64 1.71
C SER A 38 -8.50 -0.12 0.57
N PHE A 39 -9.10 0.10 -0.61
CA PHE A 39 -8.41 0.69 -1.76
C PHE A 39 -7.82 2.09 -1.46
N ILE A 40 -8.62 2.97 -0.87
CA ILE A 40 -8.20 4.33 -0.50
C ILE A 40 -7.10 4.28 0.55
N ALA A 41 -7.19 3.34 1.50
CA ALA A 41 -6.14 3.11 2.47
C ALA A 41 -4.83 2.73 1.75
N ILE A 42 -4.85 1.73 0.86
CA ILE A 42 -3.65 1.29 0.10
C ILE A 42 -3.03 2.46 -0.69
N ASP A 43 -3.82 3.24 -1.43
CA ASP A 43 -3.34 4.42 -2.16
C ASP A 43 -2.63 5.41 -1.22
N LYS A 44 -3.27 5.77 -0.11
CA LYS A 44 -2.68 6.67 0.89
C LYS A 44 -1.38 6.13 1.46
N MET A 45 -1.31 4.84 1.78
CA MET A 45 -0.12 4.20 2.33
C MET A 45 1.05 4.28 1.35
N LEU A 46 0.82 3.93 0.09
CA LEU A 46 1.83 4.00 -0.97
C LEU A 46 2.31 5.44 -1.18
N GLN A 47 1.39 6.41 -1.16
CA GLN A 47 1.76 7.83 -1.22
C GLN A 47 2.58 8.27 -0.02
N ILE A 48 2.29 7.79 1.19
CA ILE A 48 3.09 8.13 2.38
C ILE A 48 4.49 7.50 2.28
N ILE A 49 4.60 6.25 1.84
CA ILE A 49 5.89 5.57 1.64
C ILE A 49 6.75 6.37 0.66
N VAL A 50 6.18 6.79 -0.48
CA VAL A 50 6.89 7.62 -1.47
C VAL A 50 7.26 8.98 -0.89
N GLN A 51 6.32 9.71 -0.30
CA GLN A 51 6.56 11.07 0.21
C GLN A 51 7.57 11.11 1.36
N ARG A 52 7.56 10.10 2.23
CA ARG A 52 8.45 10.02 3.39
C ARG A 52 9.68 9.14 3.16
N HIS A 53 9.83 8.60 1.94
CA HIS A 53 10.91 7.68 1.56
C HIS A 53 11.07 6.52 2.56
N LEU A 54 9.95 5.94 3.01
CA LEU A 54 9.98 4.88 4.01
C LEU A 54 10.57 3.60 3.42
N THR A 55 11.46 2.96 4.18
CA THR A 55 11.97 1.64 3.82
C THR A 55 10.96 0.57 4.20
N VAL A 56 10.25 0.04 3.21
CA VAL A 56 9.34 -1.10 3.37
C VAL A 56 10.01 -2.40 2.88
N PRO A 57 9.61 -3.57 3.36
CA PRO A 57 10.16 -4.84 2.89
C PRO A 57 9.80 -5.11 1.42
N ARG A 58 10.74 -5.71 0.67
CA ARG A 58 10.56 -6.03 -0.76
C ARG A 58 9.43 -7.02 -0.99
N GLU A 59 9.20 -7.94 -0.05
CA GLU A 59 8.08 -8.89 -0.10
C GLU A 59 6.74 -8.16 -0.14
N LEU A 60 6.55 -7.13 0.69
CA LEU A 60 5.33 -6.33 0.72
C LEU A 60 5.09 -5.63 -0.63
N VAL A 61 6.15 -5.06 -1.22
CA VAL A 61 6.07 -4.42 -2.54
C VAL A 61 5.75 -5.42 -3.65
N ALA A 62 6.28 -6.65 -3.56
CA ALA A 62 5.95 -7.72 -4.50
C ALA A 62 4.47 -8.12 -4.37
N THR A 63 3.97 -8.28 -3.15
CA THR A 63 2.57 -8.64 -2.90
C THR A 63 1.60 -7.57 -3.39
N VAL A 64 1.87 -6.28 -3.14
CA VAL A 64 1.06 -5.18 -3.69
C VAL A 64 1.10 -5.19 -5.22
N ALA A 65 2.25 -5.48 -5.84
CA ALA A 65 2.37 -5.56 -7.29
C ALA A 65 1.61 -6.75 -7.89
N GLU A 66 1.60 -7.91 -7.22
CA GLU A 66 0.79 -9.06 -7.62
C GLU A 66 -0.71 -8.77 -7.53
N TRP A 67 -1.15 -8.18 -6.42
CA TRP A 67 -2.54 -7.74 -6.24
C TRP A 67 -2.94 -6.72 -7.31
N LEU A 68 -2.08 -5.74 -7.59
CA LEU A 68 -2.35 -4.72 -8.60
C LEU A 68 -2.38 -5.30 -10.03
N GLY A 69 -1.62 -6.37 -10.28
CA GLY A 69 -1.70 -7.14 -11.52
C GLY A 69 -3.06 -7.79 -11.71
N ALA A 70 -3.67 -8.30 -10.65
CA ALA A 70 -5.05 -8.80 -10.68
C ALA A 70 -6.08 -7.65 -10.84
N TYR A 71 -5.77 -6.47 -10.28
CA TYR A 71 -6.59 -5.25 -10.33
C TYR A 71 -6.33 -4.37 -11.57
N ALA A 72 -5.55 -4.85 -12.55
CA ALA A 72 -5.04 -4.05 -13.68
C ALA A 72 -6.13 -3.45 -14.59
N HIS A 73 -7.36 -3.95 -14.53
CA HIS A 73 -8.50 -3.43 -15.29
C HIS A 73 -9.15 -2.18 -14.66
N SER A 74 -8.76 -1.82 -13.44
CA SER A 74 -9.29 -0.63 -12.75
C SER A 74 -8.61 0.65 -13.22
N HIS A 75 -9.36 1.74 -13.31
CA HIS A 75 -8.88 3.04 -13.79
C HIS A 75 -7.73 3.61 -12.94
N ASP A 76 -7.69 3.27 -11.66
CA ASP A 76 -6.67 3.72 -10.71
C ASP A 76 -5.39 2.85 -10.70
N ALA A 77 -5.40 1.70 -11.39
CA ALA A 77 -4.25 0.81 -11.48
C ALA A 77 -2.95 1.46 -12.04
N PRO A 78 -2.98 2.31 -13.09
CA PRO A 78 -1.77 2.98 -13.56
C PRO A 78 -1.13 3.88 -12.50
N ARG A 79 -1.93 4.66 -11.75
CA ARG A 79 -1.44 5.56 -10.71
C ARG A 79 -0.73 4.79 -9.58
N LEU A 80 -1.33 3.67 -9.15
CA LEU A 80 -0.72 2.78 -8.14
C LEU A 80 0.58 2.13 -8.65
N ASN A 81 0.64 1.78 -9.94
CA ASN A 81 1.84 1.23 -10.57
C ASN A 81 2.99 2.24 -10.58
N GLU A 82 2.70 3.52 -10.85
CA GLU A 82 3.71 4.58 -10.78
C GLU A 82 4.27 4.73 -9.37
N LEU A 83 3.42 4.75 -8.34
CA LEU A 83 3.85 4.79 -6.94
C LEU A 83 4.74 3.59 -6.60
N LEU A 84 4.34 2.37 -6.98
CA LEU A 84 5.13 1.17 -6.78
C LEU A 84 6.49 1.22 -7.50
N CYS A 85 6.54 1.78 -8.71
CA CYS A 85 7.79 1.95 -9.45
C CYS A 85 8.77 2.85 -8.67
N VAL A 86 8.28 3.96 -8.12
CA VAL A 86 9.08 4.85 -7.28
C VAL A 86 9.58 4.13 -6.02
N ILE A 87 8.70 3.41 -5.32
CA ILE A 87 9.07 2.64 -4.11
C ILE A 87 10.15 1.59 -4.43
N LYS A 88 10.02 0.87 -5.55
CA LYS A 88 11.04 -0.08 -6.01
C LYS A 88 12.38 0.62 -6.29
N GLY A 89 12.35 1.82 -6.85
CA GLY A 89 13.54 2.65 -7.05
C GLY A 89 14.23 3.02 -5.74
N LEU A 90 13.45 3.37 -4.70
CA LEU A 90 13.97 3.69 -3.36
C LEU A 90 14.64 2.49 -2.67
N GLN A 91 14.24 1.26 -3.00
CA GLN A 91 14.82 0.04 -2.43
C GLN A 91 16.11 -0.43 -3.13
N GLN A 92 16.45 0.13 -4.29
CA GLN A 92 17.61 -0.27 -5.10
C GLN A 92 18.76 0.75 -5.03
N GLY A 93 18.61 1.82 -4.22
CA GLY A 93 19.58 2.88 -4.00
C GLY A 93 20.41 2.70 -2.73
#